data_AF-A0A9E5YSA5-F1
#
_entry.id   AF-A0A9E5YSA5-F1
#
_cell.length_a   1.000
_cell.length_b   1.000
_cell.length_c   1.000
_cell.angle_alpha   90.00
_cell.angle_beta   90.00
_cell.angle_gamma   90.00
#
_symmetry.space_group_name_H-M   'P 1'
#
loop_
_entity.id
_entity.type
_entity.pdbx_description
1 polymer ?
#
loop_
_entity_poly.entity_id
_entity_poly.type
_entity_poly.pdbx_seq_one_letter_code
_entity_poly.pdbx_strand_id
1 'polypeptide(L)'
;MDLTSFDYNWFFSAFPQCSAAIIAIIGAFVISKQIDSENKLDICLEEFNMLEINYRDLLKRIRLIDFSKYYNNFFLSSPLIWSFIKSDQLKDKTNNEILNHLYRFCPELFKSDKLILDQIKLIINSPSVFLDSYPKSGDGPVIWNEKREKLRLKGELSKATREIIQDYKFKSENLISQFTLNNNKLNNLSKVFISLRRTIYLLYVSLLCLVIYPLHFLPIATNNNLFYTFDVKYIFGNILTFTNILLFVFFVIIGIIFLNFVIKTFSNNKRIKEKGSLFDPYTNISSYSEHFKAISISG
;
A
#
# COMPACT_ATOMS: atom_id res chain seq x y z
N MET A 1 -48.66 30.18 -28.63
CA MET A 1 -48.77 28.77 -29.06
C MET A 1 -49.51 28.08 -27.94
N ASP A 2 -50.82 27.91 -28.09
CA ASP A 2 -51.65 27.35 -27.02
C ASP A 2 -51.38 25.85 -26.95
N LEU A 3 -50.59 25.42 -25.97
CA LEU A 3 -50.42 24.00 -25.65
C LEU A 3 -51.77 23.44 -25.28
N THR A 4 -52.28 22.50 -26.07
CA THR A 4 -53.51 21.81 -25.72
C THR A 4 -53.25 20.93 -24.48
N SER A 5 -54.27 20.71 -23.65
CA SER A 5 -54.19 19.77 -22.50
C SER A 5 -53.74 18.36 -22.92
N PHE A 6 -53.99 17.99 -24.18
CA PHE A 6 -53.53 16.75 -24.80
C PHE A 6 -52.01 16.74 -25.01
N ASP A 7 -51.45 17.79 -25.62
CA ASP A 7 -49.99 17.90 -25.86
C ASP A 7 -49.20 17.93 -24.55
N TYR A 8 -49.75 18.59 -23.53
CA TYR A 8 -49.17 18.63 -22.19
C TYR A 8 -49.09 17.23 -21.57
N ASN A 9 -50.22 16.51 -21.53
CA ASN A 9 -50.28 15.18 -20.95
C ASN A 9 -49.37 14.19 -21.71
N TRP A 10 -49.29 14.30 -23.04
CA TRP A 10 -48.39 13.49 -23.85
C TRP A 10 -46.92 13.77 -23.53
N PHE A 11 -46.52 15.04 -23.46
CA PHE A 11 -45.15 15.42 -23.11
C PHE A 11 -44.75 14.94 -21.71
N PHE A 12 -45.57 15.22 -20.69
CA PHE A 12 -45.30 14.84 -19.30
C PHE A 12 -45.46 13.34 -19.05
N SER A 13 -46.04 12.58 -19.98
CA SER A 13 -46.02 11.11 -19.94
C SER A 13 -44.77 10.55 -20.61
N ALA A 14 -44.42 11.04 -21.81
CA ALA A 14 -43.29 10.53 -22.58
C ALA A 14 -41.94 10.92 -21.98
N PHE A 15 -41.80 12.14 -21.46
CA PHE A 15 -40.53 12.64 -20.93
C PHE A 15 -40.02 11.85 -19.70
N PRO A 16 -40.83 11.57 -18.66
CA PRO A 16 -40.43 10.73 -17.55
C PRO A 16 -40.12 9.29 -17.94
N GLN A 17 -40.86 8.73 -18.90
CA GLN A 17 -40.62 7.37 -19.40
C GLN A 17 -39.26 7.25 -20.09
N CYS A 18 -38.94 8.18 -20.99
CA CYS A 18 -37.62 8.25 -21.64
C CYS A 18 -36.50 8.50 -20.62
N SER A 19 -36.72 9.41 -19.67
CA SER A 19 -35.76 9.73 -18.62
C SER A 19 -35.49 8.53 -17.70
N ALA A 20 -36.54 7.80 -17.29
CA ALA A 20 -36.43 6.60 -16.48
C ALA A 20 -35.65 5.50 -17.21
N ALA A 21 -35.87 5.31 -18.51
CA ALA A 21 -35.13 4.34 -19.32
C ALA A 21 -33.62 4.69 -19.38
N ILE A 22 -33.27 5.96 -19.59
CA ILE A 22 -31.88 6.42 -19.60
C ILE A 22 -31.22 6.21 -18.22
N ILE A 23 -31.91 6.60 -17.15
CA ILE A 23 -31.42 6.41 -15.77
C ILE A 23 -31.24 4.93 -15.46
N ALA A 24 -32.13 4.06 -15.92
CA ALA A 24 -32.00 2.61 -15.73
C ALA A 24 -30.76 2.05 -16.43
N ILE A 25 -30.49 2.46 -17.67
CA ILE A 25 -29.29 2.03 -18.43
C ILE A 25 -28.01 2.48 -17.71
N ILE A 26 -27.92 3.77 -17.34
CA ILE A 26 -26.74 4.30 -16.65
C ILE A 26 -26.61 3.66 -15.26
N GLY A 27 -27.72 3.46 -14.55
CA GLY A 27 -27.76 2.79 -13.25
C GLY A 27 -27.22 1.36 -13.32
N ALA A 28 -27.64 0.58 -14.31
CA ALA A 28 -27.13 -0.77 -14.53
C ALA A 28 -25.61 -0.78 -14.77
N PHE A 29 -25.10 0.16 -15.57
CA PHE A 29 -23.66 0.31 -15.80
C PHE A 29 -22.89 0.66 -14.52
N VAL A 30 -23.41 1.61 -13.72
CA VAL A 30 -22.80 2.02 -12.45
C VAL A 30 -22.77 0.87 -11.44
N ILE A 31 -23.85 0.11 -11.32
CA ILE A 31 -23.92 -1.06 -10.44
C ILE A 31 -22.93 -2.14 -10.90
N SER A 32 -22.91 -2.46 -12.19
CA SER A 32 -21.96 -3.43 -12.75
C SER A 32 -20.52 -2.99 -12.48
N LYS A 33 -20.22 -1.69 -12.63
CA LYS A 33 -18.89 -1.14 -12.37
C LYS A 33 -18.53 -1.18 -10.89
N GLN A 34 -19.49 -0.98 -10.01
CA GLN A 34 -19.30 -1.09 -8.57
C GLN A 34 -18.95 -2.52 -8.17
N ILE A 35 -19.67 -3.52 -8.68
CA ILE A 35 -19.40 -4.94 -8.40
C ILE A 35 -18.00 -5.34 -8.90
N ASP A 36 -17.62 -4.94 -10.13
CA ASP A 36 -16.27 -5.16 -10.67
C ASP A 36 -15.18 -4.54 -9.78
N SER A 37 -15.41 -3.31 -9.30
CA SER A 37 -14.46 -2.60 -8.45
C SER A 37 -14.35 -3.22 -7.06
N GLU A 38 -15.44 -3.80 -6.54
CA GLU A 38 -15.46 -4.55 -5.28
C GLU A 38 -14.64 -5.84 -5.37
N ASN A 39 -14.84 -6.63 -6.43
CA ASN A 39 -14.05 -7.84 -6.65
C ASN A 39 -12.55 -7.52 -6.76
N LYS A 40 -12.20 -6.43 -7.47
CA LYS A 40 -10.82 -5.95 -7.56
C LYS A 40 -10.26 -5.51 -6.21
N LEU A 41 -11.09 -4.90 -5.37
CA LEU A 41 -10.69 -4.53 -4.01
C LEU A 41 -10.38 -5.78 -3.18
N ASP A 42 -11.25 -6.79 -3.22
CA ASP A 42 -11.05 -8.01 -2.44
C ASP A 42 -9.76 -8.74 -2.86
N ILE A 43 -9.50 -8.88 -4.17
CA ILE A 43 -8.24 -9.44 -4.68
C ILE A 43 -7.03 -8.63 -4.17
N CYS A 44 -7.10 -7.30 -4.24
CA CYS A 44 -6.03 -6.40 -3.83
C CYS A 44 -5.75 -6.49 -2.31
N LEU A 45 -6.79 -6.72 -1.50
CA LEU A 45 -6.70 -6.95 -0.07
C LEU A 45 -6.12 -8.33 0.27
N GLU A 46 -6.47 -9.36 -0.50
CA GLU A 46 -5.85 -10.68 -0.37
C GLU A 46 -4.37 -10.65 -0.75
N GLU A 47 -4.02 -9.99 -1.86
CA GLU A 47 -2.62 -9.71 -2.25
C GLU A 47 -1.87 -9.04 -1.09
N PHE A 48 -2.47 -8.04 -0.45
CA PHE A 48 -1.87 -7.37 0.71
C PHE A 48 -1.59 -8.33 1.87
N ASN A 49 -2.57 -9.17 2.24
CA ASN A 49 -2.41 -10.12 3.33
C ASN A 49 -1.31 -11.16 3.02
N MET A 50 -1.21 -11.60 1.77
CA MET A 50 -0.14 -12.50 1.33
C MET A 50 1.23 -11.84 1.41
N LEU A 51 1.34 -10.57 1.00
CA LEU A 51 2.57 -9.79 1.17
C LEU A 51 2.95 -9.63 2.63
N GLU A 52 1.96 -9.42 3.52
CA GLU A 52 2.19 -9.34 4.97
C GLU A 52 2.71 -10.67 5.55
N ILE A 53 2.19 -11.81 5.10
CA ILE A 53 2.70 -13.13 5.49
C ILE A 53 4.15 -13.29 5.02
N ASN A 54 4.45 -12.96 3.77
CA ASN A 54 5.80 -13.03 3.21
C ASN A 54 6.78 -12.11 3.94
N TYR A 55 6.33 -10.90 4.29
CA TYR A 55 7.09 -9.96 5.12
C TYR A 55 7.46 -10.58 6.47
N ARG A 56 6.48 -11.15 7.18
CA ARG A 56 6.70 -11.77 8.49
C ARG A 56 7.63 -12.97 8.40
N ASP A 57 7.52 -13.79 7.34
CA ASP A 57 8.42 -14.93 7.12
C ASP A 57 9.85 -14.46 6.85
N LEU A 58 10.03 -13.47 5.95
CA LEU A 58 11.33 -12.90 5.66
C LEU A 58 11.97 -12.29 6.91
N LEU A 59 11.19 -11.57 7.71
CA LEU A 59 11.67 -10.95 8.94
C LEU A 59 12.11 -12.00 9.99
N LYS A 60 11.42 -13.13 10.09
CA LYS A 60 11.88 -14.27 10.91
C LYS A 60 13.22 -14.81 10.42
N ARG A 61 13.38 -15.00 9.11
CA ARG A 61 14.62 -15.50 8.51
C ARG A 61 15.79 -14.54 8.71
N ILE A 62 15.57 -13.23 8.56
CA ILE A 62 16.58 -12.20 8.80
C ILE A 62 17.01 -12.20 10.27
N ARG A 63 16.07 -12.34 11.22
CA ARG A 63 16.38 -12.39 12.67
C ARG A 63 17.23 -13.59 13.09
N LEU A 64 17.24 -14.68 12.31
CA LEU A 64 18.09 -15.83 12.56
C LEU A 64 19.55 -15.59 12.18
N ILE A 65 19.85 -14.51 11.44
CA ILE A 65 21.21 -14.17 11.05
C ILE A 65 21.91 -13.51 12.24
N ASP A 66 22.95 -14.17 12.73
CA ASP A 66 23.86 -13.57 13.69
C ASP A 66 24.85 -12.65 12.97
N PHE A 67 24.48 -11.38 12.86
CA PHE A 67 25.34 -10.35 12.25
C PHE A 67 26.66 -10.18 13.02
N SER A 68 26.69 -10.39 14.34
CA SER A 68 27.92 -10.30 15.14
C SER A 68 28.90 -11.41 14.74
N LYS A 69 28.41 -12.63 14.56
CA LYS A 69 29.21 -13.76 14.07
C LYS A 69 29.70 -13.55 12.64
N TYR A 70 28.87 -12.97 11.77
CA TYR A 70 29.29 -12.57 10.43
C TYR A 70 30.46 -11.59 10.48
N TYR A 71 30.32 -10.47 11.20
CA TYR A 71 31.40 -9.48 11.30
C TYR A 71 32.65 -10.09 11.92
N ASN A 72 32.55 -10.88 13.00
CA ASN A 72 33.70 -11.58 13.58
C ASN A 72 34.45 -12.42 12.53
N ASN A 73 33.74 -13.26 11.77
CA ASN A 73 34.36 -14.09 10.74
C ASN A 73 34.95 -13.27 9.59
N PHE A 74 34.29 -12.19 9.19
CA PHE A 74 34.77 -11.29 8.15
C PHE A 74 36.07 -10.58 8.57
N PHE A 75 36.11 -10.00 9.76
CA PHE A 75 37.29 -9.33 10.32
C PHE A 75 38.46 -10.31 10.53
N LEU A 76 38.18 -11.53 10.99
CA LEU A 76 39.19 -12.57 11.16
C LEU A 76 39.77 -13.07 9.85
N SER A 77 38.97 -13.12 8.78
CA SER A 77 39.38 -13.74 7.51
C SER A 77 39.94 -12.73 6.51
N SER A 78 39.62 -11.43 6.63
CA SER A 78 39.98 -10.39 5.66
C SER A 78 41.40 -9.84 5.87
N PRO A 79 42.36 -10.14 4.96
CA PRO A 79 43.74 -9.63 5.06
C PRO A 79 43.81 -8.10 4.94
N LEU A 80 42.86 -7.50 4.22
CA LEU A 80 42.80 -6.06 3.98
C LEU A 80 42.52 -5.30 5.28
N ILE A 81 41.58 -5.79 6.09
CA ILE A 81 41.29 -5.20 7.41
C ILE A 81 42.53 -5.27 8.30
N TRP A 82 43.24 -6.40 8.30
CA TRP A 82 44.47 -6.54 9.08
C TRP A 82 45.56 -5.59 8.65
N SER A 83 45.75 -5.40 7.34
CA SER A 83 46.71 -4.42 6.82
C SER A 83 46.36 -3.00 7.27
N PHE A 84 45.07 -2.68 7.31
CA PHE A 84 44.57 -1.38 7.74
C PHE A 84 44.75 -1.16 9.25
N ILE A 85 44.46 -2.16 10.08
CA ILE A 85 44.62 -2.08 11.53
C ILE A 85 46.10 -2.00 11.92
N LYS A 86 46.98 -2.70 11.19
CA LYS A 86 48.41 -2.76 11.47
C LYS A 86 49.18 -1.53 10.96
N SER A 87 48.66 -0.87 9.93
CA SER A 87 49.11 0.49 9.59
C SER A 87 48.63 1.41 10.71
N ASP A 88 49.53 2.15 11.35
CA ASP A 88 49.23 3.02 12.53
C ASP A 88 48.23 4.17 12.25
N GLN A 89 47.50 4.11 11.13
CA GLN A 89 46.52 5.06 10.62
C GLN A 89 45.23 5.17 11.46
N LEU A 90 45.08 4.36 12.50
CA LEU A 90 43.90 4.35 13.39
C LEU A 90 44.08 5.15 14.68
N LYS A 91 45.32 5.47 15.09
CA LYS A 91 45.60 6.04 16.42
C LYS A 91 45.06 7.46 16.61
N ASP A 92 44.96 8.25 15.54
CA ASP A 92 44.57 9.66 15.60
C ASP A 92 43.22 9.97 14.91
N LYS A 93 42.47 8.95 14.46
CA LYS A 93 41.21 9.14 13.72
C LYS A 93 39.99 9.04 14.63
N THR A 94 38.99 9.87 14.36
CA THR A 94 37.67 9.79 15.02
C THR A 94 36.90 8.55 14.55
N ASN A 95 35.95 8.07 15.38
CA ASN A 95 35.12 6.90 15.05
C ASN A 95 34.42 7.02 13.69
N ASN A 96 33.98 8.23 13.30
CA ASN A 96 33.33 8.47 12.01
C ASN A 96 34.32 8.39 10.84
N GLU A 97 35.55 8.87 11.00
CA GLU A 97 36.60 8.75 9.98
C GLU A 97 37.03 7.30 9.80
N ILE A 98 37.12 6.53 10.88
CA ILE A 98 37.41 5.09 10.84
C ILE A 98 36.32 4.35 10.06
N LEU A 99 35.04 4.61 10.35
CA LEU A 99 33.90 4.01 9.66
C LEU A 99 33.86 4.39 8.18
N ASN A 100 34.00 5.68 7.84
CA ASN A 100 34.00 6.13 6.45
C ASN A 100 35.15 5.51 5.65
N HIS A 101 36.33 5.37 6.26
CA HIS A 101 37.46 4.72 5.62
C HIS A 101 37.17 3.23 5.41
N LEU A 102 36.64 2.52 6.41
CA LEU A 102 36.30 1.10 6.28
C LEU A 102 35.23 0.83 5.23
N TYR A 103 34.17 1.63 5.17
CA TYR A 103 33.14 1.47 4.14
C TYR A 103 33.68 1.75 2.73
N ARG A 104 34.65 2.66 2.58
CA ARG A 104 35.31 2.93 1.30
C ARG A 104 36.27 1.81 0.88
N PHE A 105 37.02 1.25 1.83
CA PHE A 105 38.02 0.22 1.57
C PHE A 105 37.44 -1.19 1.51
N CYS A 106 36.30 -1.42 2.15
CA CYS A 106 35.63 -2.72 2.21
C CYS A 106 34.14 -2.54 1.88
N PRO A 107 33.78 -2.46 0.58
CA PRO A 107 32.37 -2.33 0.15
C PRO A 107 31.51 -3.55 0.51
N GLU A 108 32.14 -4.61 1.01
CA GLU A 108 31.50 -5.85 1.45
C GLU A 108 30.89 -5.76 2.86
N LEU A 109 31.20 -4.70 3.63
CA LEU A 109 30.57 -4.47 4.94
C LEU A 109 29.17 -3.90 4.79
N PHE A 110 28.22 -4.54 5.47
CA PHE A 110 26.91 -3.95 5.73
C PHE A 110 27.03 -2.82 6.77
N LYS A 111 26.12 -1.85 6.73
CA LYS A 111 26.17 -0.67 7.60
C LYS A 111 25.80 -1.07 9.04
N SER A 112 26.80 -1.19 9.91
CA SER A 112 26.60 -1.45 11.34
C SER A 112 27.68 -0.78 12.18
N ASP A 113 27.57 0.54 12.27
CA ASP A 113 28.57 1.42 12.88
C ASP A 113 28.97 0.96 14.28
N LYS A 114 27.99 0.58 15.12
CA LYS A 114 28.24 0.09 16.48
C LYS A 114 29.00 -1.25 16.49
N LEU A 115 28.52 -2.25 15.74
CA LEU A 115 29.16 -3.57 15.73
C LEU A 115 30.57 -3.50 15.12
N ILE A 116 30.76 -2.70 14.09
CA ILE A 116 32.07 -2.49 13.45
C ILE A 116 33.04 -1.83 14.43
N LEU A 117 32.63 -0.75 15.11
CA LEU A 117 33.46 -0.08 16.11
C LEU A 117 33.77 -0.98 17.31
N ASP A 118 32.79 -1.75 17.79
CA ASP A 118 32.98 -2.68 18.89
C ASP A 118 34.00 -3.78 18.51
N GLN A 119 33.93 -4.28 17.27
CA GLN A 119 34.89 -5.25 16.75
C GLN A 119 36.31 -4.68 16.60
N ILE A 120 36.44 -3.44 16.09
CA ILE A 120 37.74 -2.77 15.98
C ILE A 120 38.34 -2.55 17.36
N LYS A 121 37.55 -2.08 18.33
CA LYS A 121 38.00 -1.90 19.71
C LYS A 121 38.43 -3.22 20.35
N LEU A 122 37.71 -4.30 20.11
CA LEU A 122 38.11 -5.64 20.57
C LEU A 122 39.46 -6.06 19.97
N ILE A 123 39.68 -5.80 18.68
CA ILE A 123 40.96 -6.12 18.02
C ILE A 123 42.11 -5.26 18.56
N ILE A 124 41.88 -3.97 18.80
CA ILE A 124 42.88 -3.05 19.36
C ILE A 124 43.23 -3.39 20.81
N ASN A 125 42.22 -3.69 21.63
CA ASN A 125 42.39 -3.93 23.07
C ASN A 125 42.84 -5.36 23.39
N SER A 126 42.65 -6.32 22.48
CA SER A 126 43.01 -7.73 22.69
C SER A 126 43.66 -8.32 21.44
N PRO A 127 44.80 -7.76 20.99
CA PRO A 127 45.45 -8.21 19.76
C PRO A 127 45.94 -9.65 19.86
N SER A 128 46.25 -10.16 21.06
CA SER A 128 46.68 -11.55 21.31
C SER A 128 45.64 -12.60 20.91
N VAL A 129 44.36 -12.37 21.21
CA VAL A 129 43.23 -13.26 20.87
C VAL A 129 43.12 -13.48 19.36
N PHE A 130 43.51 -12.47 18.57
CA PHE A 130 43.45 -12.51 17.12
C PHE A 130 44.80 -12.86 16.47
N LEU A 131 45.92 -12.43 17.06
CA LEU A 131 47.28 -12.78 16.63
C LEU A 131 47.59 -14.27 16.81
N ASP A 132 46.96 -14.95 17.76
CA ASP A 132 47.10 -16.41 17.92
C ASP A 132 46.40 -17.19 16.78
N SER A 133 45.47 -16.54 16.08
CA SER A 133 44.79 -17.09 14.89
C SER A 133 45.66 -17.02 13.63
N TYR A 134 46.64 -16.10 13.61
CA TYR A 134 47.59 -15.96 12.52
C TYR A 134 48.90 -16.69 12.85
N PRO A 135 49.54 -17.34 11.88
CA PRO A 135 50.76 -18.04 12.18
C PRO A 135 51.91 -17.06 12.47
N LYS A 136 52.65 -17.34 13.55
CA LYS A 136 53.82 -16.55 13.95
C LYS A 136 55.05 -16.98 13.15
N SER A 137 56.01 -16.08 12.97
CA SER A 137 57.31 -16.43 12.40
C SER A 137 57.99 -17.44 13.33
N GLY A 138 58.13 -18.69 12.88
CA GLY A 138 58.63 -19.82 13.69
C GLY A 138 57.61 -20.94 13.95
N ASP A 139 56.33 -20.76 13.61
CA ASP A 139 55.35 -21.86 13.64
C ASP A 139 55.75 -22.95 12.62
N GLY A 140 55.85 -24.21 13.08
CA GLY A 140 56.15 -25.35 12.20
C GLY A 140 55.07 -25.58 11.13
N PRO A 141 55.39 -26.21 9.99
CA PRO A 141 54.53 -26.31 8.81
C PRO A 141 53.15 -26.95 9.09
N VAL A 142 53.08 -27.87 10.06
CA VAL A 142 51.83 -28.54 10.47
C VAL A 142 50.86 -27.57 11.16
N ILE A 143 51.35 -26.78 12.11
CA ILE A 143 50.57 -25.78 12.85
C ILE A 143 50.15 -24.63 11.92
N TRP A 144 51.05 -24.27 10.99
CA TRP A 144 50.81 -23.28 9.95
C TRP A 144 49.62 -23.66 9.06
N ASN A 145 49.58 -24.92 8.59
CA ASN A 145 48.50 -25.43 7.74
C ASN A 145 47.17 -25.49 8.48
N GLU A 146 47.14 -25.97 9.73
CA GLU A 146 45.88 -26.10 10.49
C GLU A 146 45.22 -24.74 10.80
N LYS A 147 46.02 -23.73 11.19
CA LYS A 147 45.52 -22.37 11.43
C LYS A 147 45.01 -21.72 10.13
N ARG A 148 45.71 -21.93 9.02
CA ARG A 148 45.33 -21.40 7.69
C ARG A 148 44.04 -22.04 7.18
N GLU A 149 43.87 -23.35 7.39
CA GLU A 149 42.64 -24.09 7.07
C GLU A 149 41.44 -23.52 7.83
N LYS A 150 41.58 -23.28 9.15
CA LYS A 150 40.52 -22.67 9.99
C LYS A 150 40.15 -21.26 9.54
N LEU A 151 41.12 -20.42 9.15
CA LEU A 151 40.87 -19.09 8.60
C LEU A 151 40.18 -19.14 7.24
N ARG A 152 40.58 -20.07 6.36
CA ARG A 152 39.92 -20.31 5.07
C ARG A 152 38.46 -20.69 5.24
N LEU A 153 38.17 -21.66 6.13
CA LEU A 153 36.80 -22.08 6.45
C LEU A 153 35.95 -20.93 7.01
N LYS A 154 36.51 -20.06 7.86
CA LYS A 154 35.82 -18.86 8.36
C LYS A 154 35.52 -17.85 7.25
N GLY A 155 36.44 -17.67 6.31
CA GLY A 155 36.24 -16.82 5.13
C GLY A 155 35.15 -17.34 4.19
N GLU A 156 35.15 -18.65 3.92
CA GLU A 156 34.10 -19.31 3.13
C GLU A 156 32.73 -19.20 3.81
N LEU A 157 32.66 -19.40 5.13
CA LEU A 157 31.43 -19.23 5.91
C LEU A 157 30.94 -17.78 5.89
N SER A 158 31.86 -16.81 5.96
CA SER A 158 31.54 -15.39 5.83
C SER A 158 30.97 -15.06 4.45
N LYS A 159 31.56 -15.62 3.39
CA LYS A 159 31.08 -15.42 2.02
C LYS A 159 29.68 -16.01 1.82
N ALA A 160 29.45 -17.24 2.27
CA ALA A 160 28.13 -17.87 2.21
C ALA A 160 27.08 -17.08 3.00
N THR A 161 27.44 -16.58 4.19
CA THR A 161 26.55 -15.73 5.00
C THR A 161 26.24 -14.41 4.30
N ARG A 162 27.22 -13.81 3.62
CA ARG A 162 27.01 -12.58 2.83
C ARG A 162 26.04 -12.80 1.68
N GLU A 163 26.17 -13.90 0.93
CA GLU A 163 25.26 -14.23 -0.17
C GLU A 163 23.82 -14.37 0.35
N ILE A 164 23.63 -15.01 1.50
CA ILE A 164 22.32 -15.10 2.18
C ILE A 164 21.79 -13.71 2.57
N ILE A 165 22.63 -12.85 3.14
CA ILE A 165 22.24 -11.48 3.52
C ILE A 165 21.85 -10.66 2.29
N GLN A 166 22.60 -10.76 1.19
CA GLN A 166 22.30 -10.08 -0.07
C GLN A 166 21.00 -10.57 -0.71
N ASP A 167 20.77 -11.89 -0.72
CA ASP A 167 19.51 -12.49 -1.19
C ASP A 167 18.32 -11.96 -0.36
N TYR A 168 18.44 -11.89 0.97
CA TYR A 168 17.39 -11.32 1.79
C TYR A 168 17.18 -9.83 1.57
N LYS A 169 18.25 -9.06 1.37
CA LYS A 169 18.13 -7.63 1.01
C LYS A 169 17.36 -7.47 -0.31
N PHE A 170 17.72 -8.25 -1.33
CA PHE A 170 17.03 -8.25 -2.62
C PHE A 170 15.55 -8.63 -2.48
N LYS A 171 15.26 -9.66 -1.69
CA LYS A 171 13.88 -10.07 -1.37
C LYS A 171 13.10 -8.96 -0.63
N SER A 172 13.73 -8.25 0.30
CA SER A 172 13.12 -7.10 0.98
C SER A 172 12.80 -5.96 0.02
N GLU A 173 13.72 -5.60 -0.88
CA GLU A 173 13.50 -4.57 -1.91
C GLU A 173 12.38 -4.95 -2.87
N ASN A 174 12.33 -6.22 -3.29
CA ASN A 174 11.24 -6.73 -4.11
C ASN A 174 9.89 -6.68 -3.38
N LEU A 175 9.84 -7.05 -2.09
CA LEU A 175 8.61 -6.93 -1.29
C LEU A 175 8.16 -5.47 -1.14
N ILE A 176 9.09 -4.54 -0.90
CA ILE A 176 8.79 -3.10 -0.85
C ILE A 176 8.17 -2.65 -2.17
N SER A 177 8.76 -3.03 -3.30
CA SER A 177 8.20 -2.75 -4.64
C SER A 177 6.77 -3.30 -4.77
N GLN A 178 6.54 -4.55 -4.36
CA GLN A 178 5.20 -5.17 -4.40
C GLN A 178 4.20 -4.44 -3.49
N PHE A 179 4.58 -4.05 -2.28
CA PHE A 179 3.74 -3.24 -1.40
C PHE A 179 3.42 -1.87 -2.01
N THR A 180 4.39 -1.18 -2.60
CA THR A 180 4.15 0.13 -3.23
C THR A 180 3.20 0.03 -4.43
N LEU A 181 3.36 -1.00 -5.26
CA LEU A 181 2.44 -1.29 -6.36
C LEU A 181 1.03 -1.56 -5.83
N ASN A 182 0.91 -2.37 -4.77
CA ASN A 182 -0.39 -2.70 -4.19
C ASN A 182 -1.06 -1.46 -3.55
N ASN A 183 -0.30 -0.59 -2.90
CA ASN A 183 -0.80 0.68 -2.36
C ASN A 183 -1.33 1.58 -3.50
N ASN A 184 -0.61 1.65 -4.62
CA ASN A 184 -1.06 2.40 -5.78
C ASN A 184 -2.36 1.85 -6.36
N LYS A 185 -2.53 0.52 -6.42
CA LYS A 185 -3.80 -0.13 -6.80
C LYS A 185 -4.94 0.28 -5.86
N LEU A 186 -4.73 0.20 -4.54
CA LEU A 186 -5.72 0.59 -3.54
C LEU A 186 -6.11 2.08 -3.65
N ASN A 187 -5.13 2.97 -3.83
CA ASN A 187 -5.38 4.40 -4.00
C ASN A 187 -6.18 4.70 -5.28
N ASN A 188 -5.91 3.97 -6.37
CA ASN A 188 -6.68 4.10 -7.60
C ASN A 188 -8.12 3.60 -7.41
N LEU A 189 -8.32 2.47 -6.72
CA LEU A 189 -9.65 1.96 -6.39
C LEU A 189 -10.44 2.94 -5.50
N SER A 190 -9.78 3.59 -4.53
CA SER A 190 -10.41 4.63 -3.70
C SER A 190 -10.98 5.78 -4.54
N LYS A 191 -10.21 6.27 -5.52
CA LYS A 191 -10.68 7.29 -6.47
C LYS A 191 -11.89 6.80 -7.28
N VAL A 192 -11.88 5.53 -7.72
CA VAL A 192 -13.01 4.92 -8.43
C VAL A 192 -14.26 4.89 -7.55
N PHE A 193 -14.16 4.46 -6.29
CA PHE A 193 -15.31 4.44 -5.37
C PHE A 193 -15.85 5.84 -5.07
N ILE A 194 -14.98 6.85 -4.93
CA ILE A 194 -15.42 8.25 -4.78
C ILE A 194 -16.18 8.73 -6.01
N SER A 195 -15.70 8.38 -7.21
CA SER A 195 -16.37 8.70 -8.47
C SER A 195 -17.74 8.02 -8.57
N LEU A 196 -17.81 6.70 -8.35
CA LEU A 196 -19.05 5.93 -8.34
C LEU A 196 -20.09 6.52 -7.38
N ARG A 197 -19.67 6.89 -6.17
CA ARG A 197 -20.55 7.53 -5.20
C ARG A 197 -21.15 8.83 -5.73
N ARG A 198 -20.35 9.69 -6.38
CA ARG A 198 -20.86 10.93 -7.00
C ARG A 198 -21.84 10.64 -8.13
N THR A 199 -21.54 9.66 -8.98
CA THR A 199 -22.44 9.25 -10.06
C THR A 199 -23.76 8.71 -9.53
N ILE A 200 -23.74 7.90 -8.45
CA ILE A 200 -24.95 7.41 -7.79
C ILE A 200 -25.80 8.56 -7.25
N TYR A 201 -25.19 9.53 -6.56
CA TYR A 201 -25.92 10.71 -6.09
C TYR A 201 -26.54 11.52 -7.23
N LEU A 202 -25.79 11.72 -8.33
CA LEU A 202 -26.30 12.40 -9.51
C LEU A 202 -27.49 11.63 -10.12
N LEU A 203 -27.39 10.31 -10.28
CA LEU A 203 -28.48 9.48 -10.78
C LEU A 203 -29.73 9.57 -9.91
N TYR A 204 -29.56 9.55 -8.59
CA TYR A 204 -30.68 9.68 -7.66
C TYR A 204 -31.36 11.05 -7.75
N VAL A 205 -30.58 12.14 -7.83
CA VAL A 205 -31.11 13.49 -8.03
C VAL A 205 -31.79 13.61 -9.41
N SER A 206 -31.18 13.05 -10.46
CA SER A 206 -31.78 13.01 -11.80
C SER A 206 -33.10 12.25 -11.81
N LEU A 207 -33.22 11.15 -11.08
CA LEU A 207 -34.49 10.42 -10.94
C LEU A 207 -35.57 11.32 -10.31
N LEU A 208 -35.21 12.04 -9.25
CA LEU A 208 -36.14 12.97 -8.58
C LEU A 208 -36.61 14.08 -9.52
N CYS A 209 -35.67 14.73 -10.23
CA CYS A 209 -35.97 15.88 -11.07
C CYS A 209 -36.60 15.52 -12.42
N LEU A 210 -36.22 14.39 -13.02
CA LEU A 210 -36.60 14.04 -14.40
C LEU A 210 -37.74 13.02 -14.47
N VAL A 211 -37.96 12.23 -13.41
CA VAL A 211 -38.99 11.18 -13.39
C VAL A 211 -40.09 11.54 -12.40
N ILE A 212 -39.74 11.70 -11.12
CA ILE A 212 -40.72 11.89 -10.03
C ILE A 212 -41.41 13.25 -10.13
N TYR A 213 -40.63 14.33 -10.30
CA TYR A 213 -41.17 15.69 -10.36
C TYR A 213 -42.13 15.90 -11.54
N PRO A 214 -41.82 15.49 -12.79
CA PRO A 214 -42.75 15.71 -13.90
C PRO A 214 -43.99 14.80 -13.81
N LEU A 215 -43.87 13.58 -13.26
CA LEU A 215 -45.02 12.69 -13.03
C LEU A 215 -46.04 13.25 -12.03
N HIS A 216 -45.61 14.09 -11.09
CA HIS A 216 -46.52 14.75 -10.15
C HIS A 216 -47.52 15.69 -10.84
N PHE A 217 -47.23 16.18 -12.05
CA PHE A 217 -48.13 17.06 -12.79
C PHE A 217 -49.17 16.31 -13.63
N LEU A 218 -49.20 14.98 -13.58
CA LEU A 218 -50.16 14.15 -14.32
C LEU A 218 -51.25 13.54 -13.43
N PRO A 219 -52.48 13.34 -13.95
CA PRO A 219 -53.01 13.83 -15.23
C PRO A 219 -53.63 15.23 -15.09
N ILE A 220 -53.53 16.06 -16.13
CA ILE A 220 -54.34 17.30 -16.22
C ILE A 220 -55.66 16.96 -16.92
N ALA A 221 -56.77 17.41 -16.34
CA ALA A 221 -58.11 17.21 -16.91
C ALA A 221 -58.19 17.84 -18.32
N THR A 222 -58.64 17.06 -19.30
CA THR A 222 -58.86 17.50 -20.67
C THR A 222 -60.05 18.48 -20.71
N ASN A 223 -59.91 19.59 -21.44
CA ASN A 223 -60.84 20.75 -21.58
C ASN A 223 -60.69 21.95 -20.63
N ASN A 224 -59.77 21.95 -19.67
CA ASN A 224 -59.53 23.15 -18.85
C ASN A 224 -58.35 23.97 -19.38
N ASN A 225 -58.53 25.29 -19.49
CA ASN A 225 -57.42 26.22 -19.68
C ASN A 225 -56.47 26.10 -18.48
N LEU A 226 -55.17 26.04 -18.74
CA LEU A 226 -54.14 25.91 -17.71
C LEU A 226 -54.06 27.20 -16.87
N PHE A 227 -54.75 27.22 -15.73
CA PHE A 227 -54.57 28.25 -14.72
C PHE A 227 -53.62 27.75 -13.63
N TYR A 228 -52.39 28.28 -13.61
CA TYR A 228 -51.46 28.04 -12.51
C TYR A 228 -51.97 28.76 -11.26
N THR A 229 -52.61 28.01 -10.36
CA THR A 229 -53.02 28.52 -9.05
C THR A 229 -52.17 27.84 -7.97
N PHE A 230 -51.49 28.63 -7.15
CA PHE A 230 -50.77 28.15 -5.97
C PHE A 230 -51.74 28.02 -4.79
N ASP A 231 -52.64 27.04 -4.85
CA ASP A 231 -53.49 26.69 -3.72
C ASP A 231 -52.86 25.55 -2.91
N VAL A 232 -52.36 25.91 -1.71
CA VAL A 232 -51.70 24.98 -0.79
C VAL A 232 -52.64 23.85 -0.37
N LYS A 233 -53.96 24.08 -0.25
CA LYS A 233 -54.92 23.01 0.07
C LYS A 233 -55.03 21.99 -1.06
N TYR A 234 -54.99 22.44 -2.30
CA TYR A 234 -55.05 21.57 -3.47
C TYR A 234 -53.78 20.72 -3.61
N ILE A 235 -52.62 21.30 -3.29
CA ILE A 235 -51.33 20.59 -3.24
C ILE A 235 -51.37 19.48 -2.17
N PHE A 236 -51.82 19.78 -0.95
CA PHE A 236 -51.94 18.77 0.11
C PHE A 236 -53.02 17.71 -0.19
N GLY A 237 -54.13 18.09 -0.81
CA GLY A 237 -55.16 17.15 -1.25
C GLY A 237 -54.65 16.18 -2.32
N ASN A 238 -53.83 16.67 -3.26
CA ASN A 238 -53.24 15.84 -4.29
C ASN A 238 -52.16 14.90 -3.75
N ILE A 239 -51.41 15.26 -2.70
CA ILE A 239 -50.39 14.39 -2.08
C ILE A 239 -51.00 13.06 -1.59
N LEU A 240 -52.26 13.05 -1.13
CA LEU A 240 -52.94 11.86 -0.61
C LEU A 240 -53.67 11.01 -1.68
N THR A 241 -53.52 11.33 -2.96
CA THR A 241 -54.10 10.51 -4.04
C THR A 241 -53.39 9.16 -4.15
N PHE A 242 -54.12 8.13 -4.58
CA PHE A 242 -53.57 6.77 -4.76
C PHE A 242 -52.33 6.77 -5.67
N THR A 243 -52.31 7.59 -6.72
CA THR A 243 -51.17 7.75 -7.62
C THR A 243 -49.92 8.24 -6.88
N ASN A 244 -50.07 9.26 -6.03
CA ASN A 244 -48.95 9.82 -5.28
C ASN A 244 -48.48 8.91 -4.14
N ILE A 245 -49.37 8.12 -3.53
CA ILE A 245 -48.99 7.06 -2.61
C ILE A 245 -48.13 6.01 -3.32
N LEU A 246 -48.55 5.55 -4.51
CA LEU A 246 -47.79 4.57 -5.29
C LEU A 246 -46.43 5.13 -5.73
N LEU A 247 -46.40 6.39 -6.15
CA LEU A 247 -45.17 7.10 -6.53
C LEU A 247 -44.24 7.30 -5.33
N PHE A 248 -44.78 7.55 -4.14
CA PHE A 248 -44.02 7.60 -2.90
C PHE A 248 -43.43 6.23 -2.51
N VAL A 249 -44.21 5.16 -2.60
CA VAL A 249 -43.70 3.79 -2.34
C VAL A 249 -42.57 3.45 -3.33
N PHE A 250 -42.74 3.77 -4.60
CA PHE A 250 -41.71 3.60 -5.62
C PHE A 250 -40.44 4.41 -5.31
N PHE A 251 -40.60 5.66 -4.90
CA PHE A 251 -39.51 6.52 -4.45
C PHE A 251 -38.76 5.92 -3.26
N VAL A 252 -39.47 5.42 -2.24
CA VAL A 252 -38.86 4.79 -1.06
C VAL A 252 -38.06 3.55 -1.45
N ILE A 253 -38.63 2.66 -2.27
CA ILE A 253 -37.96 1.43 -2.73
C ILE A 253 -36.65 1.77 -3.44
N ILE A 254 -36.71 2.68 -4.43
CA ILE A 254 -35.52 3.06 -5.18
C ILE A 254 -34.52 3.82 -4.31
N GLY A 255 -34.99 4.67 -3.40
CA GLY A 255 -34.16 5.36 -2.43
C GLY A 255 -33.35 4.39 -1.55
N ILE A 256 -33.99 3.32 -1.07
CA ILE A 256 -33.31 2.26 -0.30
C ILE A 256 -32.24 1.57 -1.16
N ILE A 257 -32.54 1.26 -2.43
CA ILE A 257 -31.59 0.62 -3.34
C ILE A 257 -30.35 1.50 -3.53
N PHE A 258 -30.52 2.77 -3.89
CA PHE A 258 -29.40 3.68 -4.08
C PHE A 258 -28.62 3.91 -2.77
N LEU A 259 -29.31 4.04 -1.64
CA LEU A 259 -28.68 4.20 -0.34
C LEU A 259 -27.78 3.00 0.00
N ASN A 260 -28.23 1.78 -0.28
CA ASN A 260 -27.42 0.58 -0.08
C ASN A 260 -26.12 0.63 -0.89
N PHE A 261 -26.18 1.03 -2.16
CA PHE A 261 -24.99 1.18 -2.99
C PHE A 261 -24.05 2.27 -2.46
N VAL A 262 -24.58 3.41 -2.03
CA VAL A 262 -23.78 4.48 -1.40
C VAL A 262 -23.08 3.99 -0.14
N ILE A 263 -23.81 3.33 0.77
CA ILE A 263 -23.24 2.76 2.01
C ILE A 263 -22.11 1.78 1.66
N LYS A 264 -22.31 0.95 0.64
CA LYS A 264 -21.30 -0.02 0.22
C LYS A 264 -20.04 0.66 -0.33
N THR A 265 -20.17 1.70 -1.17
CA THR A 265 -19.00 2.50 -1.62
C THR A 265 -18.27 3.18 -0.46
N PHE A 266 -18.99 3.62 0.57
CA PHE A 266 -18.40 4.21 1.77
C PHE A 266 -17.62 3.17 2.58
N SER A 267 -18.23 2.00 2.82
CA SER A 267 -17.59 0.87 3.51
C SER A 267 -16.29 0.45 2.82
N ASN A 268 -16.31 0.32 1.49
CA ASN A 268 -15.12 -0.05 0.72
C ASN A 268 -14.00 0.99 0.82
N ASN A 269 -14.33 2.28 0.76
CA ASN A 269 -13.34 3.34 0.99
C ASN A 269 -12.75 3.30 2.41
N LYS A 270 -13.56 2.94 3.41
CA LYS A 270 -13.08 2.77 4.78
C LYS A 270 -12.08 1.61 4.87
N ARG A 271 -12.41 0.44 4.28
CA ARG A 271 -11.50 -0.73 4.21
C ARG A 271 -10.15 -0.36 3.57
N ILE A 272 -10.17 0.45 2.50
CA ILE A 272 -8.94 0.94 1.85
C ILE A 272 -8.11 1.80 2.81
N LYS A 273 -8.73 2.77 3.50
CA LYS A 273 -8.03 3.66 4.43
C LYS A 273 -7.41 2.91 5.61
N GLU A 274 -8.14 1.95 6.18
CA GLU A 274 -7.67 1.11 7.29
C GLU A 274 -6.40 0.32 6.90
N LYS A 275 -6.34 -0.19 5.68
CA LYS A 275 -5.15 -0.88 5.16
C LYS A 275 -4.05 0.10 4.75
N GLY A 276 -4.41 1.25 4.18
CA GLY A 276 -3.51 2.35 3.83
C GLY A 276 -2.63 2.80 4.99
N SER A 277 -3.21 2.94 6.19
CA SER A 277 -2.45 3.33 7.40
C SER A 277 -1.42 2.30 7.87
N LEU A 278 -1.47 1.06 7.37
CA LEU A 278 -0.53 0.01 7.74
C LEU A 278 0.70 -0.04 6.81
N PHE A 279 0.77 0.76 5.74
CA PHE A 279 1.84 0.65 4.73
C PHE A 279 3.20 1.24 5.15
N ASP A 280 3.22 2.22 6.05
CA ASP A 280 4.44 2.91 6.48
C ASP A 280 5.56 1.95 6.94
N PRO A 281 5.31 0.94 7.81
CA PRO A 281 6.35 -0.02 8.18
C PRO A 281 6.81 -0.89 7.01
N TYR A 282 5.95 -1.19 6.03
CA TYR A 282 6.28 -2.13 4.94
C TYR A 282 7.09 -1.52 3.80
N THR A 283 7.14 -0.18 3.73
CA THR A 283 7.81 0.55 2.64
C THR A 283 9.24 0.97 2.96
N ASN A 284 9.66 0.87 4.23
CA ASN A 284 10.99 1.23 4.64
C ASN A 284 11.89 0.01 4.78
N ILE A 285 13.04 0.00 4.08
CA ILE A 285 14.03 -1.07 4.15
C ILE A 285 14.58 -1.28 5.57
N SER A 286 14.65 -0.22 6.37
CA SER A 286 15.11 -0.31 7.75
C SER A 286 14.15 -1.08 8.66
N SER A 287 12.88 -1.23 8.27
CA SER A 287 11.91 -2.05 8.99
C SER A 287 12.17 -3.56 8.83
N TYR A 288 12.99 -3.95 7.84
CA TYR A 288 13.38 -5.34 7.60
C TYR A 288 14.67 -5.69 8.35
N SER A 289 15.66 -4.79 8.29
CA SER A 289 16.91 -4.89 9.06
C SER A 289 17.58 -3.53 9.16
N GLU A 290 18.10 -3.17 10.33
CA GLU A 290 18.90 -1.96 10.51
C GLU A 290 20.17 -1.98 9.64
N HIS A 291 20.67 -3.17 9.33
CA HIS A 291 21.90 -3.41 8.57
C HIS A 291 21.74 -3.19 7.06
N PHE A 292 20.51 -3.03 6.56
CA PHE A 292 20.23 -2.83 5.13
C PHE A 292 20.22 -1.37 4.69
N LYS A 293 20.48 -0.42 5.62
CA LYS A 293 20.59 0.99 5.29
C LYS A 293 21.64 1.21 4.19
N ALA A 294 21.26 1.99 3.17
CA ALA A 294 22.19 2.37 2.11
C ALA A 294 23.44 3.05 2.69
N ILE A 295 24.59 2.73 2.11
CA ILE A 295 25.84 3.47 2.35
C ILE A 295 25.65 4.82 1.65
N SER A 296 25.05 5.78 2.34
CA SER A 296 25.12 7.18 1.94
C SER A 296 26.58 7.60 2.11
N ILE A 297 27.36 7.51 1.04
CA ILE A 297 28.66 8.17 0.97
C ILE A 297 28.31 9.67 0.98
N SER A 298 28.32 10.28 2.16
CA SER A 298 28.33 11.74 2.26
C SER A 298 29.64 12.20 1.63
N GLY A 299 29.55 12.70 0.41
CA GLY A 299 30.62 13.46 -0.24
C GLY A 299 30.87 14.77 0.49
#